data_AF-A0A945BHJ1-F1
#
_entry.id   AF-A0A945BHJ1-F1
#
_cell.length_a   1.000
_cell.length_b   1.000
_cell.length_c   1.000
_cell.angle_alpha   90.00
_cell.angle_beta   90.00
_cell.angle_gamma   90.00
#
_symmetry.space_group_name_H-M   'P 1'
#
loop_
_entity.id
_entity.type
_entity.pdbx_description
1 polymer ?
#
loop_
_entity_poly.entity_id
_entity_poly.type
_entity_poly.pdbx_seq_one_letter_code
_entity_poly.pdbx_strand_id
1 'polypeptide(L)'
;MPKGYLASLHIPTTVSDVKPQSISRRRMLRQTAALGLSTAFIPHIRTQAAKPLAKVHSMEIVSMRPNHYHGWPTLTRRRNGQLLLVCSGGREMHVCPFGQVELMRSDDDGKTWTFPR
;
A
#
# COMPACT_ATOMS: atom_id res chain seq x y z
N MET A 1 43.94 -54.16 19.54
CA MET A 1 43.49 -52.79 19.21
C MET A 1 43.19 -52.07 20.54
N PRO A 2 43.68 -50.84 20.78
CA PRO A 2 44.05 -50.36 22.12
C PRO A 2 42.95 -49.59 22.86
N LYS A 3 43.00 -49.66 24.20
CA LYS A 3 42.16 -48.88 25.14
C LYS A 3 42.62 -47.42 25.16
N GLY A 4 41.77 -46.50 24.70
CA GLY A 4 42.03 -45.06 24.68
C GLY A 4 41.79 -44.42 26.06
N TYR A 5 42.79 -43.68 26.54
CA TYR A 5 42.73 -42.81 27.71
C TYR A 5 41.83 -41.60 27.43
N LEU A 6 40.85 -41.33 28.31
CA LEU A 6 40.10 -40.07 28.31
C LEU A 6 40.87 -39.03 29.13
N ALA A 7 41.47 -38.05 28.47
CA ALA A 7 42.03 -36.87 29.12
C ALA A 7 40.89 -35.94 29.56
N SER A 8 40.76 -35.74 30.87
CA SER A 8 39.83 -34.78 31.47
C SER A 8 40.33 -33.35 31.24
N LEU A 9 39.71 -32.62 30.32
CA LEU A 9 39.93 -31.18 30.14
C LEU A 9 39.21 -30.39 31.24
N HIS A 10 39.98 -29.76 32.14
CA HIS A 10 39.47 -28.80 33.12
C HIS A 10 39.30 -27.44 32.45
N ILE A 11 38.07 -26.92 32.35
CA ILE A 11 37.77 -25.58 31.84
C ILE A 11 37.71 -24.63 33.04
N PRO A 12 38.59 -23.62 33.16
CA PRO A 12 38.48 -22.62 34.21
C PRO A 12 37.36 -21.63 33.87
N THR A 13 36.30 -21.60 34.69
CA THR A 13 35.24 -20.59 34.63
C THR A 13 35.65 -19.35 35.43
N THR A 14 36.25 -18.35 34.78
CA THR A 14 36.31 -16.99 35.34
C THR A 14 35.22 -16.14 34.67
N VAL A 15 34.09 -15.99 35.34
CA VAL A 15 33.08 -15.00 34.95
C VAL A 15 33.60 -13.63 35.40
N SER A 16 33.88 -12.75 34.44
CA SER A 16 34.28 -11.37 34.72
C SER A 16 33.09 -10.61 35.32
N ASP A 17 33.30 -9.99 36.48
CA ASP A 17 32.27 -9.26 37.21
C ASP A 17 31.94 -7.93 36.50
N VAL A 18 30.82 -7.87 35.77
CA VAL A 18 30.39 -6.66 35.07
C VAL A 18 29.63 -5.76 36.04
N LYS A 19 30.29 -4.70 36.51
CA LYS A 19 29.69 -3.71 37.41
C LYS A 19 28.51 -2.99 36.74
N PRO A 20 27.28 -3.06 37.28
CA PRO A 20 26.13 -2.36 36.70
C PRO A 20 26.33 -0.85 36.78
N GLN A 21 26.35 -0.19 35.63
CA GLN A 21 26.52 1.26 35.54
C GLN A 21 25.19 1.95 35.89
N SER A 22 25.19 2.86 36.86
CA SER A 22 24.00 3.59 37.26
C SER A 22 23.60 4.64 36.21
N ILE A 23 22.33 4.62 35.82
CA ILE A 23 21.77 5.58 34.86
C ILE A 23 21.63 6.94 35.57
N SER A 24 22.44 7.93 35.19
CA SER A 24 22.39 9.29 35.73
C SER A 24 21.55 10.20 34.85
N ARG A 25 20.64 10.98 35.45
CA ARG A 25 19.83 12.01 34.77
C ARG A 25 20.67 12.98 33.94
N ARG A 26 21.84 13.37 34.46
CA ARG A 26 22.78 14.27 33.77
C ARG A 26 23.39 13.61 32.52
N ARG A 27 23.58 12.28 32.55
CA ARG A 27 24.03 11.50 31.39
C ARG A 27 22.93 11.37 30.36
N MET A 28 21.68 11.14 30.78
CA MET A 28 20.52 11.13 29.88
C MET A 28 20.33 12.47 29.19
N LEU A 29 20.43 13.60 29.92
CA LEU A 29 20.33 14.94 29.33
C LEU A 29 21.42 15.26 28.30
N ARG A 30 22.65 14.78 28.53
CA ARG A 30 23.73 14.89 27.53
C ARG A 30 23.48 14.02 26.29
N GLN A 31 22.92 12.82 26.48
CA GLN A 31 22.60 11.92 25.38
C GLN A 31 21.41 12.41 24.55
N THR A 32 20.40 13.03 25.16
CA THR A 32 19.26 13.59 24.43
C THR A 32 19.61 14.86 23.66
N ALA A 33 20.50 15.71 24.19
CA ALA A 33 20.99 16.89 23.45
C ALA A 33 21.75 16.51 22.16
N ALA A 34 22.50 15.40 22.16
CA ALA A 34 23.19 14.89 20.97
C ALA A 34 22.24 14.34 19.89
N LEU A 35 21.07 13.85 20.27
CA LEU A 35 20.03 13.36 19.34
C LEU A 35 19.12 14.47 18.78
N GLY A 36 19.02 15.61 19.48
CA GLY A 36 18.22 16.75 19.02
C GLY A 36 18.78 17.41 17.76
N LEU A 37 20.11 17.49 17.64
CA LEU A 37 20.78 18.10 16.49
C LEU A 37 20.82 17.22 15.23
N SER A 38 20.66 15.90 15.36
CA SER A 38 20.69 14.98 14.22
C SER A 38 19.37 14.91 13.45
N THR A 39 18.24 15.32 14.05
CA THR A 39 16.94 15.38 13.35
C THR A 39 16.88 16.44 12.25
N ALA A 40 17.71 17.50 12.34
CA ALA A 40 17.82 18.54 11.32
C ALA A 40 18.63 18.11 10.08
N PHE A 41 19.37 16.99 10.16
CA PHE A 41 20.21 16.45 9.08
C PHE A 41 19.75 15.09 8.58
N ILE A 42 18.57 14.59 8.98
CA ILE A 42 17.97 13.46 8.28
C ILE A 42 17.65 14.00 6.88
N PRO A 43 18.32 13.53 5.81
CA PRO A 43 17.94 13.91 4.47
C PRO A 43 16.47 13.55 4.36
N HIS A 44 15.62 14.55 4.13
CA HIS A 44 14.20 14.32 3.87
C HIS A 44 14.13 13.13 2.93
N ILE A 45 13.60 12.01 3.42
CA ILE A 45 13.38 10.82 2.59
C ILE A 45 12.48 11.34 1.48
N ARG A 46 13.09 11.64 0.33
CA ARG A 46 12.42 12.13 -0.85
C ARG A 46 11.70 10.90 -1.36
N THR A 47 10.49 10.69 -0.87
CA THR A 47 9.56 9.75 -1.47
C THR A 47 9.34 10.26 -2.88
N GLN A 48 10.01 9.65 -3.86
CA GLN A 48 9.69 9.94 -5.25
C GLN A 48 8.29 9.38 -5.49
N ALA A 49 7.35 10.27 -5.77
CA ALA A 49 6.06 9.87 -6.30
C ALA A 49 6.31 9.04 -7.56
N ALA A 50 5.59 7.93 -7.68
CA ALA A 50 5.71 7.05 -8.84
C ALA A 50 5.47 7.87 -10.13
N LYS A 51 6.29 7.63 -11.15
CA LYS A 51 6.07 8.25 -12.47
C LYS A 51 4.70 7.80 -13.00
N PRO A 52 3.86 8.71 -13.53
CA PRO A 52 2.59 8.34 -14.11
C PRO A 52 2.79 7.32 -15.24
N LEU A 53 2.08 6.20 -15.18
CA LEU A 53 2.15 5.13 -16.20
C LEU A 53 1.37 5.48 -17.47
N ALA A 54 0.48 6.49 -17.41
CA ALA A 54 -0.35 6.92 -18.52
C ALA A 54 -0.59 8.42 -18.49
N LYS A 55 -0.85 9.00 -19.67
CA LYS A 55 -1.30 10.37 -19.84
C LYS A 55 -2.83 10.40 -19.89
N VAL A 56 -3.46 11.21 -19.04
CA VAL A 56 -4.92 11.42 -19.09
C VAL A 56 -5.24 12.36 -20.26
N HIS A 57 -6.12 11.93 -21.16
CA HIS A 57 -6.56 12.73 -22.31
C HIS A 57 -7.78 13.59 -21.99
N SER A 58 -8.81 13.00 -21.38
CA SER A 58 -10.04 13.67 -20.95
C SER A 58 -10.66 12.96 -19.74
N MET A 59 -11.61 13.62 -19.09
CA MET A 59 -12.49 13.05 -18.07
C MET A 59 -13.92 13.33 -18.49
N GLU A 60 -14.72 12.27 -18.64
CA GLU A 60 -16.06 12.37 -19.18
C GLU A 60 -17.04 11.55 -18.35
N ILE A 61 -18.31 11.95 -18.36
CA ILE A 61 -19.39 11.24 -17.69
C ILE A 61 -19.94 10.20 -18.66
N VAL A 62 -19.83 8.92 -18.30
CA VAL A 62 -20.39 7.81 -19.10
C VAL A 62 -21.89 7.63 -18.87
N SER A 63 -22.38 7.89 -17.65
CA SER A 63 -23.80 7.67 -17.33
C SER A 63 -24.72 8.63 -18.07
N MET A 64 -25.77 8.08 -18.67
CA MET A 64 -26.86 8.82 -19.32
C MET A 64 -28.01 9.15 -18.36
N ARG A 65 -27.92 8.73 -17.09
CA ARG A 65 -29.00 8.84 -16.09
C ARG A 65 -28.50 9.64 -14.88
N PRO A 66 -28.37 10.97 -14.99
CA PRO A 66 -27.65 11.80 -14.01
C PRO A 66 -28.24 11.79 -12.61
N ASN A 67 -29.54 11.45 -12.48
CA ASN A 67 -30.25 11.40 -11.20
C ASN A 67 -30.14 10.05 -10.48
N HIS A 68 -29.35 9.11 -11.01
CA HIS A 68 -29.16 7.80 -10.40
C HIS A 68 -27.74 7.61 -9.89
N TYR A 69 -27.64 6.88 -8.79
CA TYR A 69 -26.38 6.43 -8.24
C TYR A 69 -25.86 5.22 -9.05
N HIS A 70 -24.61 5.32 -9.49
CA HIS A 70 -23.86 4.24 -10.13
C HIS A 70 -22.59 3.98 -9.33
N GLY A 71 -22.40 2.74 -8.90
CA GLY A 71 -21.29 2.36 -8.03
C GLY A 71 -20.55 1.14 -8.54
N TRP A 72 -19.32 0.99 -8.03
CA TRP A 72 -18.45 -0.17 -8.25
C TRP A 72 -18.26 -0.53 -9.74
N PRO A 73 -17.80 0.42 -10.59
CA PRO A 73 -17.62 0.14 -12.00
C PRO A 73 -16.42 -0.78 -12.26
N THR A 74 -16.53 -1.59 -13.31
CA THR A 74 -15.44 -2.38 -13.89
C THR A 74 -15.43 -2.17 -15.39
N LEU A 75 -14.25 -1.85 -15.94
CA LEU A 75 -14.04 -1.64 -17.37
C LEU A 75 -13.07 -2.70 -17.92
N THR A 76 -13.42 -3.30 -19.05
CA THR A 76 -12.54 -4.22 -19.78
C THR A 76 -12.60 -3.99 -21.29
N ARG A 77 -11.58 -4.47 -22.00
CA ARG A 77 -11.49 -4.45 -23.47
C ARG A 77 -11.50 -5.87 -24.01
N ARG A 78 -12.43 -6.15 -24.91
CA ARG A 78 -12.52 -7.44 -25.62
C ARG A 78 -11.40 -7.56 -26.65
N ARG A 79 -11.11 -8.79 -27.11
CA ARG A 79 -10.12 -9.04 -28.18
C ARG A 79 -10.41 -8.29 -29.48
N ASN A 80 -11.68 -8.00 -29.77
CA ASN A 80 -12.10 -7.24 -30.95
C ASN A 80 -12.03 -5.71 -30.75
N GLY A 81 -11.46 -5.23 -29.64
CA GLY A 81 -11.30 -3.80 -29.35
C GLY A 81 -12.48 -3.15 -28.60
N GLN A 82 -13.66 -3.76 -28.61
CA GLN A 82 -14.85 -3.23 -27.92
C GLN A 82 -14.62 -3.11 -26.41
N LEU A 83 -15.00 -1.97 -25.84
CA LEU A 83 -15.01 -1.75 -24.40
C LEU A 83 -16.32 -2.23 -23.78
N LEU A 84 -16.23 -2.89 -22.63
CA LEU A 84 -17.37 -3.27 -21.80
C LEU A 84 -17.22 -2.61 -20.43
N LEU A 85 -18.21 -1.80 -20.05
CA LEU A 85 -18.34 -1.22 -18.72
C LEU A 85 -19.50 -1.89 -17.99
N VAL A 86 -19.23 -2.44 -16.82
CA VAL A 86 -20.25 -3.00 -15.92
C VAL A 86 -20.25 -2.22 -14.61
N CYS A 87 -21.42 -1.92 -14.07
CA CYS A 87 -21.55 -1.32 -12.74
C CYS A 87 -22.83 -1.77 -12.02
N SER A 88 -22.94 -1.47 -10.73
CA SER A 88 -24.25 -1.46 -10.07
C SER A 88 -24.89 -0.09 -10.31
N GLY A 89 -25.85 -0.04 -11.22
CA GLY A 89 -26.51 1.17 -11.66
C GLY A 89 -27.98 1.23 -11.27
N GLY A 90 -28.63 2.36 -11.57
CA GLY A 90 -30.07 2.54 -11.33
C GLY A 90 -30.45 2.65 -9.86
N ARG A 91 -29.46 2.88 -9.00
CA ARG A 91 -29.68 3.01 -7.56
C ARG A 91 -30.14 4.41 -7.23
N GLU A 92 -30.86 4.54 -6.13
CA GLU A 92 -31.20 5.85 -5.57
C GLU A 92 -30.04 6.41 -4.71
N MET A 93 -29.24 5.51 -4.11
CA MET A 93 -28.15 5.86 -3.20
C MET A 93 -27.12 4.72 -3.02
N HIS A 94 -26.10 4.94 -2.19
CA HIS A 94 -25.02 3.98 -1.91
C HIS A 94 -25.52 2.64 -1.36
N VAL A 95 -26.53 2.62 -0.50
CA VAL A 95 -27.20 1.39 -0.05
C VAL A 95 -28.64 1.42 -0.56
N CYS A 96 -28.95 0.59 -1.56
CA CYS A 96 -30.23 0.63 -2.27
C CYS A 96 -30.65 -0.80 -2.64
N PRO A 97 -31.91 -1.20 -2.36
CA PRO A 97 -32.42 -2.51 -2.74
C PRO A 97 -32.81 -2.59 -4.23
N PHE A 98 -32.91 -1.47 -4.93
CA PHE A 98 -33.40 -1.38 -6.32
C PHE A 98 -32.29 -1.34 -7.39
N GLY A 99 -31.03 -1.55 -6.98
CA GLY A 99 -29.90 -1.54 -7.92
C GLY A 99 -29.97 -2.65 -8.95
N GLN A 100 -29.52 -2.34 -10.16
CA GLN A 100 -29.44 -3.29 -11.28
C GLN A 100 -27.97 -3.44 -11.71
N VAL A 101 -27.63 -4.62 -12.24
CA VAL A 101 -26.35 -4.78 -12.95
C VAL A 101 -26.53 -4.20 -14.33
N GLU A 102 -25.80 -3.13 -14.62
CA GLU A 102 -25.88 -2.45 -15.91
C GLU A 102 -24.63 -2.73 -16.73
N LEU A 103 -24.82 -3.12 -17.99
CA LEU A 103 -23.76 -3.29 -18.97
C LEU A 103 -23.88 -2.24 -20.09
N MET A 104 -22.82 -1.48 -20.28
CA MET A 104 -22.66 -0.52 -21.37
C MET A 104 -21.48 -0.93 -22.27
N ARG A 105 -21.56 -0.62 -23.56
CA ARG A 105 -20.54 -0.98 -24.56
C ARG A 105 -20.09 0.25 -25.31
N SER A 106 -18.83 0.27 -25.73
CA SER A 106 -18.30 1.26 -26.66
C SER A 106 -17.50 0.57 -27.75
N ASP A 107 -17.79 0.93 -28.99
CA ASP A 107 -17.10 0.47 -30.19
C ASP A 107 -16.11 1.50 -30.74
N ASP A 108 -15.94 2.64 -30.05
CA ASP A 108 -15.18 3.81 -30.51
C ASP A 108 -14.19 4.36 -29.46
N ASP A 109 -13.57 3.44 -28.71
CA ASP A 109 -12.57 3.73 -27.67
C ASP A 109 -13.08 4.61 -26.51
N GLY A 110 -14.37 4.50 -26.19
CA GLY A 110 -14.99 5.14 -25.03
C GLY A 110 -15.56 6.54 -25.30
N LYS A 111 -15.61 6.97 -26.56
CA LYS A 111 -16.20 8.27 -26.95
C LYS A 111 -17.72 8.25 -26.84
N THR A 112 -18.35 7.14 -27.22
CA THR A 112 -19.79 6.93 -27.06
C THR A 112 -20.07 5.59 -26.42
N TRP A 113 -21.23 5.50 -25.76
CA TRP A 113 -21.64 4.31 -25.03
C TRP A 113 -23.06 3.91 -25.43
N THR A 114 -23.35 2.62 -25.40
CA THR A 114 -24.73 2.13 -25.53
C THR A 114 -25.53 2.49 -24.27
N PHE A 115 -26.85 2.65 -24.43
CA PHE A 115 -27.74 2.74 -23.27
C PHE A 115 -27.57 1.51 -22.35
N PRO A 116 -27.61 1.67 -21.02
CA PRO A 116 -27.51 0.56 -20.08
C PRO A 116 -28.48 -0.59 -20.40
N ARG A 117 -27.98 -1.82 -20.31
CA ARG A 117 -28.75 -3.07 -20.47
C ARG A 117 -28.64 -3.92 -19.23
#